data_AF-A0A482ZK66-F1
#
_entry.id   AF-A0A482ZK66-F1
#
_cell.length_a   1.000
_cell.length_b   1.000
_cell.length_c   1.000
_cell.angle_alpha   90.00
_cell.angle_beta   90.00
_cell.angle_gamma   90.00
#
_symmetry.space_group_name_H-M   'P 1'
#
loop_
_entity.id
_entity.type
_entity.pdbx_description
1 polymer ?
#
loop_
_entity_poly.entity_id
_entity_poly.type
_entity_poly.pdbx_seq_one_letter_code
_entity_poly.pdbx_strand_id
1 'polypeptide(L)'
;MGFAFLQERRAINAGTELAVSRGHQVDKIEVKPGFGNLLLWKSIYEFDGKFYVDGIRAGMSVNIYPGTSIAKLNPADDFPWLDANTQQAKDIVRFTKFAKGFVALHPDNPNIVIDMRYSLVPNQIQPMWMIEVDQTKNKTEHIKYSHKRKNTESNYALFWRMLKGDR
;
A
#
# COMPACT_ATOMS: atom_id res chain seq x y z
N MET A 1 23.58 -5.22 -9.01
CA MET A 1 22.51 -4.98 -10.02
C MET A 1 21.70 -6.24 -10.33
N GLY A 2 22.28 -7.40 -10.64
CA GLY A 2 21.50 -8.60 -11.04
C GLY A 2 20.67 -9.30 -9.94
N PHE A 3 21.15 -9.36 -8.70
CA PHE A 3 20.49 -10.14 -7.64
C PHE A 3 19.15 -9.54 -7.17
N ALA A 4 19.09 -8.21 -7.03
CA ALA A 4 17.86 -7.49 -6.66
C ALA A 4 16.76 -7.66 -7.73
N PHE A 5 17.14 -7.58 -9.01
CA PHE A 5 16.23 -7.79 -10.13
C PHE A 5 15.66 -9.21 -10.18
N LEU A 6 16.47 -10.22 -9.85
CA LEU A 6 15.99 -11.60 -9.77
C LEU A 6 14.99 -11.79 -8.62
N GLN A 7 15.22 -11.18 -7.46
CA GLN A 7 14.29 -11.24 -6.33
C GLN A 7 12.99 -10.51 -6.62
N GLU A 8 13.07 -9.34 -7.26
CA GLU A 8 11.90 -8.58 -7.71
C GLU A 8 11.05 -9.41 -8.69
N ARG A 9 11.66 -10.03 -9.71
CA ARG A 9 10.94 -10.90 -10.65
C ARG A 9 10.29 -12.09 -9.97
N ARG A 10 10.97 -12.75 -9.02
CA ARG A 10 10.37 -13.84 -8.23
C ARG A 10 9.17 -13.34 -7.43
N ALA A 11 9.28 -12.16 -6.81
CA ALA A 11 8.17 -11.57 -6.07
C ALA A 11 6.97 -11.24 -6.98
N ILE A 12 7.22 -10.67 -8.17
CA ILE A 12 6.18 -10.39 -9.17
C ILE A 12 5.47 -11.69 -9.59
N ASN A 13 6.23 -12.73 -9.96
CA ASN A 13 5.66 -13.99 -10.40
C ASN A 13 4.82 -14.64 -9.29
N ALA A 14 5.37 -14.76 -8.08
CA ALA A 14 4.68 -15.35 -6.95
C ALA A 14 3.41 -14.57 -6.56
N GLY A 15 3.46 -13.23 -6.61
CA GLY A 15 2.29 -12.40 -6.34
C GLY A 15 1.22 -12.52 -7.41
N THR A 16 1.62 -12.68 -8.68
CA THR A 16 0.70 -12.89 -9.80
C THR A 16 0.03 -14.26 -9.71
N GLU A 17 0.80 -15.31 -9.45
CA GLU A 17 0.29 -16.68 -9.23
C GLU A 17 -0.70 -16.72 -8.05
N LEU A 18 -0.36 -16.04 -6.94
CA LEU A 18 -1.27 -15.91 -5.80
C LEU A 18 -2.59 -15.22 -6.19
N ALA A 19 -2.53 -14.12 -6.93
CA ALA A 19 -3.73 -13.43 -7.37
C ALA A 19 -4.60 -14.30 -8.32
N VAL A 20 -3.97 -15.02 -9.26
CA VAL A 20 -4.67 -15.96 -10.14
C VAL A 20 -5.32 -17.08 -9.35
N SER A 21 -4.64 -17.63 -8.33
CA SER A 21 -5.22 -18.66 -7.45
C SER A 21 -6.42 -18.18 -6.63
N ARG A 22 -6.56 -16.85 -6.44
CA ARG A 22 -7.76 -16.23 -5.85
C ARG A 22 -8.88 -16.01 -6.87
N GLY A 23 -8.66 -16.36 -8.13
CA GLY A 23 -9.57 -16.07 -9.24
C GLY A 23 -9.51 -14.63 -9.73
N HIS A 24 -8.48 -13.86 -9.35
CA HIS A 24 -8.33 -12.47 -9.78
C HIS A 24 -7.55 -12.39 -11.09
N GLN A 25 -8.11 -11.68 -12.07
CA GLN A 25 -7.38 -11.28 -13.28
C GLN A 25 -6.64 -9.98 -12.99
N VAL A 26 -5.31 -10.04 -12.94
CA VAL A 26 -4.48 -8.89 -12.56
C VAL A 26 -3.84 -8.28 -13.80
N ASP A 27 -4.25 -7.06 -14.15
CA ASP A 27 -3.64 -6.30 -15.24
C ASP A 27 -2.22 -5.83 -14.88
N LYS A 28 -2.01 -5.49 -13.61
CA LYS A 28 -0.74 -5.00 -13.10
C LYS A 28 -0.56 -5.29 -11.62
N ILE A 29 0.62 -5.80 -11.29
CA ILE A 29 1.13 -5.95 -9.93
C ILE A 29 2.37 -5.07 -9.74
N GLU A 30 2.49 -4.42 -8.60
CA GLU A 30 3.71 -3.72 -8.18
C GLU A 30 4.28 -4.43 -6.95
N VAL A 31 5.60 -4.56 -6.88
CA VAL A 31 6.28 -5.07 -5.70
C VAL A 31 7.22 -4.00 -5.13
N LYS A 32 7.33 -3.95 -3.81
CA LYS A 32 8.25 -3.06 -3.10
C LYS A 32 9.13 -3.86 -2.15
N PRO A 33 10.44 -3.59 -2.12
CA PRO A 33 11.28 -4.18 -1.10
C PRO A 33 10.78 -3.75 0.28
N GLY A 34 10.72 -4.70 1.20
CA GLY A 34 10.41 -4.45 2.59
C GLY A 34 11.50 -3.59 3.24
N PHE A 35 11.20 -3.08 4.42
CA PHE A 35 12.08 -2.14 5.11
C PHE A 35 13.50 -2.73 5.30
N GLY A 36 14.51 -2.03 4.75
CA GLY A 36 15.93 -2.36 4.94
C GLY A 36 16.43 -3.68 4.33
N ASN A 37 15.67 -4.33 3.43
CA ASN A 37 16.08 -5.62 2.87
C ASN A 37 15.54 -5.86 1.44
N LEU A 38 16.13 -6.81 0.72
CA LEU A 38 15.69 -7.24 -0.63
C LEU A 38 15.11 -8.66 -0.65
N LEU A 39 14.90 -9.26 0.52
CA LEU A 39 14.47 -10.65 0.63
C LEU A 39 12.95 -10.77 0.81
N LEU A 40 12.36 -9.86 1.58
CA LEU A 40 10.94 -9.79 1.87
C LEU A 40 10.35 -8.59 1.15
N TRP A 41 9.34 -8.84 0.32
CA TRP A 41 8.70 -7.88 -0.56
C TRP A 41 7.25 -7.70 -0.17
N LYS A 42 6.73 -6.50 -0.36
CA LYS A 42 5.29 -6.24 -0.40
C LYS A 42 4.84 -6.33 -1.84
N SER A 43 3.87 -7.19 -2.15
CA SER A 43 3.13 -7.11 -3.42
C SER A 43 1.86 -6.30 -3.23
N ILE A 44 1.50 -5.54 -4.25
CA ILE A 44 0.24 -4.81 -4.34
C ILE A 44 -0.33 -4.92 -5.75
N TYR A 45 -1.60 -5.26 -5.87
CA TYR A 45 -2.33 -5.25 -7.13
C TYR A 45 -3.75 -4.74 -6.93
N GLU A 46 -4.36 -4.28 -8.02
CA GLU A 46 -5.77 -3.87 -8.07
C GLU A 46 -6.61 -4.97 -8.69
N PHE A 47 -7.76 -5.26 -8.11
CA PHE A 47 -8.79 -6.11 -8.69
C PHE A 47 -10.16 -5.65 -8.17
N ASP A 48 -11.12 -5.49 -9.07
CA ASP A 48 -12.52 -5.12 -8.72
C ASP A 48 -12.63 -3.92 -7.76
N GLY A 49 -11.92 -2.83 -8.09
CA GLY A 49 -11.93 -1.59 -7.30
C GLY A 49 -11.23 -1.68 -5.93
N LYS A 50 -10.51 -2.77 -5.64
CA LYS A 50 -9.78 -2.96 -4.37
C LYS A 50 -8.29 -3.17 -4.61
N PHE A 51 -7.48 -2.65 -3.71
CA PHE A 51 -6.08 -3.03 -3.59
C PHE A 51 -5.93 -4.23 -2.67
N TYR A 52 -5.16 -5.21 -3.11
CA TYR A 52 -4.77 -6.37 -2.33
C TYR A 52 -3.28 -6.27 -2.02
N VAL A 53 -2.88 -6.58 -0.79
CA VAL A 53 -1.49 -6.57 -0.36
C VAL A 53 -1.07 -7.89 0.24
N ASP A 54 0.13 -8.36 -0.09
CA ASP A 54 0.69 -9.60 0.45
C ASP A 54 2.19 -9.44 0.72
N GLY A 55 2.72 -10.29 1.59
CA GLY A 55 4.15 -10.41 1.84
C GLY A 55 4.74 -11.56 1.06
N ILE A 56 5.85 -11.34 0.37
CA ILE A 56 6.53 -12.36 -0.42
C ILE A 56 8.00 -12.39 -0.06
N ARG A 57 8.45 -13.49 0.53
CA ARG A 57 9.88 -13.71 0.76
C ARG A 57 10.48 -14.41 -0.46
N ALA A 58 11.23 -13.68 -1.26
CA ALA A 58 11.83 -14.12 -2.53
C ALA A 58 13.29 -14.56 -2.36
N GLY A 59 13.52 -15.56 -1.51
CA GLY A 59 14.84 -16.18 -1.29
C GLY A 59 15.18 -17.23 -2.34
N MET A 60 15.92 -18.27 -1.94
CA MET A 60 16.08 -19.48 -2.77
C MET A 60 14.74 -20.19 -2.97
N SER A 61 13.93 -20.25 -1.91
CA SER A 61 12.52 -20.61 -1.94
C SER A 61 11.64 -19.36 -1.81
N VAL A 62 10.39 -19.49 -2.26
CA VAL A 62 9.35 -18.46 -2.09
C VAL A 62 8.47 -18.82 -0.91
N ASN A 63 8.32 -17.89 0.04
CA ASN A 63 7.32 -17.99 1.10
C ASN A 63 6.30 -16.86 0.90
N ILE A 64 5.02 -17.23 0.85
CA ILE A 64 3.91 -16.29 0.70
C ILE A 64 3.24 -16.09 2.05
N TYR A 65 3.01 -14.82 2.37
CA TYR A 65 2.29 -14.35 3.53
C TYR A 65 1.05 -13.62 3.05
N PRO A 66 -0.11 -14.29 2.98
CA PRO A 66 -1.36 -13.65 2.61
C PRO A 66 -1.62 -12.44 3.49
N GLY A 67 -2.06 -11.34 2.89
CA GLY A 67 -2.44 -10.14 3.60
C GLY A 67 -3.92 -9.87 3.46
N THR A 68 -4.24 -8.60 3.26
CA THR A 68 -5.61 -8.08 3.27
C THR A 68 -5.85 -7.21 2.05
N SER A 69 -7.07 -6.68 1.93
CA SER A 69 -7.48 -5.79 0.85
C SER A 69 -8.20 -4.55 1.38
N ILE A 70 -8.20 -3.48 0.60
CA ILE A 70 -8.93 -2.25 0.88
C ILE A 70 -9.48 -1.64 -0.39
N ALA A 71 -10.62 -0.92 -0.30
CA ALA A 71 -11.16 -0.18 -1.43
C ALA A 71 -10.16 0.89 -1.90
N LYS A 72 -10.03 1.01 -3.22
CA LYS A 72 -9.31 2.11 -3.85
C LYS A 72 -10.08 3.40 -3.62
N LEU A 73 -9.38 4.50 -3.37
CA LEU A 73 -9.98 5.82 -3.23
C LEU A 73 -10.71 6.21 -4.52
N ASN A 74 -11.98 6.58 -4.39
CA ASN A 74 -12.72 7.33 -5.39
C ASN A 74 -13.10 8.70 -4.79
N PRO A 75 -12.34 9.78 -5.10
CA PRO A 75 -12.58 11.09 -4.49
C PRO A 75 -14.01 11.63 -4.67
N ALA A 76 -14.70 11.27 -5.77
CA ALA A 76 -16.07 11.71 -6.01
C ALA A 76 -17.08 11.08 -5.03
N ASP A 77 -16.86 9.82 -4.68
CA ASP A 77 -17.74 9.07 -3.76
C ASP A 77 -17.31 9.26 -2.30
N ASP A 78 -15.99 9.30 -2.07
CA ASP A 78 -15.38 9.37 -0.74
C ASP A 78 -15.38 10.79 -0.14
N PHE A 79 -15.30 11.81 -1.00
CA PHE A 79 -15.31 13.22 -0.60
C PHE A 79 -16.32 14.04 -1.43
N PRO A 80 -17.62 13.72 -1.41
CA PRO A 80 -18.63 14.39 -2.24
C PRO A 80 -18.79 15.89 -1.93
N TRP A 81 -18.37 16.29 -0.74
CA TRP A 81 -18.37 17.67 -0.25
C TRP A 81 -17.18 18.49 -0.78
N LEU A 82 -16.13 17.84 -1.30
CA LEU A 82 -14.88 18.49 -1.66
C LEU A 82 -14.93 19.00 -3.10
N ASP A 83 -15.16 20.31 -3.24
CA ASP A 83 -15.11 21.00 -4.52
C ASP A 83 -13.74 20.80 -5.20
N ALA A 84 -13.75 20.34 -6.46
CA ALA A 84 -12.56 19.99 -7.23
C ALA A 84 -11.59 21.17 -7.45
N ASN A 85 -12.06 22.41 -7.31
CA ASN A 85 -11.23 23.62 -7.46
C ASN A 85 -10.48 23.99 -6.17
N THR A 86 -10.77 23.35 -5.05
CA THR A 86 -10.10 23.60 -3.77
C THR A 86 -8.63 23.17 -3.78
N GLN A 87 -7.84 23.78 -2.91
CA GLN A 87 -6.44 23.43 -2.73
C GLN A 87 -6.29 21.99 -2.22
N GLN A 88 -7.18 21.55 -1.33
CA GLN A 88 -7.20 20.17 -0.84
C GLN A 88 -7.45 19.15 -1.97
N ALA A 89 -8.41 19.39 -2.87
CA ALA A 89 -8.64 18.49 -4.02
C ALA A 89 -7.37 18.36 -4.90
N LYS A 90 -6.69 19.48 -5.16
CA LYS A 90 -5.42 19.49 -5.90
C LYS A 90 -4.32 18.73 -5.17
N ASP A 91 -4.27 18.82 -3.85
CA ASP A 91 -3.29 18.11 -3.02
C ASP A 91 -3.55 16.59 -3.01
N ILE A 92 -4.81 16.14 -3.01
CA ILE A 92 -5.17 14.72 -3.20
C ILE A 92 -4.68 14.22 -4.57
N VAL A 93 -4.90 14.98 -5.64
CA VAL A 93 -4.42 14.61 -6.99
C VAL A 93 -2.89 14.51 -7.02
N ARG A 94 -2.18 15.47 -6.41
CA ARG A 94 -0.71 15.44 -6.29
C ARG A 94 -0.23 14.23 -5.52
N PHE A 95 -0.86 13.91 -4.38
CA PHE A 95 -0.52 12.74 -3.57
C PHE A 95 -0.81 11.43 -4.30
N THR A 96 -1.93 11.35 -5.02
CA THR A 96 -2.28 10.20 -5.87
C THR A 96 -1.22 9.97 -6.94
N LYS A 97 -0.73 11.04 -7.58
CA LYS A 97 0.37 10.96 -8.55
C LYS A 97 1.68 10.49 -7.90
N PHE A 98 2.01 11.01 -6.71
CA PHE A 98 3.16 10.55 -5.92
C PHE A 98 3.07 9.06 -5.58
N ALA A 99 1.88 8.60 -5.20
CA ALA A 99 1.54 7.22 -4.89
C ALA A 99 1.41 6.31 -6.13
N LYS A 100 1.59 6.84 -7.34
CA LYS A 100 1.33 6.13 -8.61
C LYS A 100 -0.09 5.54 -8.70
N GLY A 101 -1.07 6.19 -8.10
CA GLY A 101 -2.46 5.74 -8.07
C GLY A 101 -2.82 4.76 -6.94
N PHE A 102 -1.84 4.27 -6.17
CA PHE A 102 -2.06 3.34 -5.06
C PHE A 102 -2.49 4.05 -3.77
N VAL A 103 -3.65 4.72 -3.83
CA VAL A 103 -4.23 5.46 -2.70
C VAL A 103 -5.57 4.87 -2.25
N ALA A 104 -5.76 4.80 -0.94
CA ALA A 104 -6.99 4.34 -0.32
C ALA A 104 -7.38 5.28 0.83
N LEU A 105 -8.61 5.15 1.34
CA LEU A 105 -8.96 5.72 2.64
C LEU A 105 -8.40 4.87 3.76
N HIS A 106 -8.02 5.51 4.88
CA HIS A 106 -7.65 4.80 6.08
C HIS A 106 -8.88 4.08 6.67
N PRO A 107 -8.78 2.78 7.02
CA PRO A 107 -9.94 1.99 7.47
C PRO A 107 -10.61 2.55 8.73
N ASP A 108 -9.80 3.11 9.65
CA ASP A 108 -10.30 3.66 10.90
C ASP A 108 -10.61 5.17 10.85
N ASN A 109 -10.30 5.86 9.75
CA ASN A 109 -10.53 7.31 9.65
C ASN A 109 -10.75 7.75 8.19
N PRO A 110 -11.99 8.07 7.80
CA PRO A 110 -12.34 8.40 6.41
C PRO A 110 -11.76 9.75 5.95
N ASN A 111 -11.20 10.56 6.85
CA ASN A 111 -10.53 11.81 6.49
C ASN A 111 -9.06 11.61 6.10
N ILE A 112 -8.52 10.40 6.23
CA ILE A 112 -7.11 10.12 5.96
C ILE A 112 -7.00 9.34 4.64
N VAL A 113 -6.26 9.89 3.69
CA VAL A 113 -5.85 9.19 2.46
C VAL A 113 -4.45 8.63 2.66
N ILE A 114 -4.24 7.37 2.29
CA ILE A 114 -3.04 6.60 2.59
C ILE A 114 -2.33 6.13 1.32
N ASP A 115 -0.99 6.12 1.33
CA ASP A 115 -0.18 5.45 0.29
C ASP A 115 -0.03 3.96 0.65
N MET A 116 -0.48 3.10 -0.24
CA MET A 116 -0.57 1.66 0.00
C MET A 116 0.76 0.91 -0.19
N ARG A 117 1.76 1.54 -0.83
CA ARG A 117 2.95 0.85 -1.35
C ARG A 117 3.95 0.43 -0.27
N TYR A 118 3.97 1.12 0.86
CA TYR A 118 5.01 0.92 1.87
C TYR A 118 4.42 0.75 3.27
N SER A 119 4.84 -0.32 3.94
CA SER A 119 4.55 -0.64 5.34
C SER A 119 5.75 -1.38 5.95
N LEU A 120 5.86 -1.38 7.28
CA LEU A 120 6.87 -2.20 7.96
C LEU A 120 6.60 -3.69 7.73
N VAL A 121 5.37 -4.13 8.02
CA VAL A 121 4.93 -5.51 7.77
C VAL A 121 4.31 -5.58 6.36
N PRO A 122 4.89 -6.33 5.41
CA PRO A 122 4.50 -6.27 4.00
C PRO A 122 3.07 -6.74 3.69
N ASN A 123 2.53 -7.71 4.45
CA ASN A 123 1.18 -8.22 4.25
C ASN A 123 0.09 -7.40 4.99
N GLN A 124 0.44 -6.23 5.55
CA GLN A 124 -0.49 -5.37 6.29
C GLN A 124 -0.66 -4.00 5.63
N ILE A 125 -1.79 -3.36 5.92
CA ILE A 125 -2.09 -1.97 5.55
C ILE A 125 -1.73 -1.09 6.74
N GLN A 126 -0.43 -0.79 6.86
CA GLN A 126 0.11 0.14 7.84
C GLN A 126 0.98 1.19 7.11
N PRO A 127 0.34 2.21 6.51
CA PRO A 127 0.97 3.12 5.58
C PRO A 127 2.04 3.99 6.25
N MET A 128 3.14 4.24 5.54
CA MET A 128 4.20 5.15 6.00
C MET A 128 3.93 6.62 5.65
N TRP A 129 3.07 6.86 4.66
CA TRP A 129 2.73 8.20 4.16
C TRP A 129 1.23 8.34 4.06
N MET A 130 0.72 9.45 4.59
CA MET A 130 -0.70 9.73 4.67
C MET A 130 -0.94 11.24 4.59
N ILE A 131 -2.13 11.61 4.15
CA ILE A 131 -2.60 12.99 4.13
C ILE A 131 -3.98 13.08 4.78
N GLU A 132 -4.27 14.18 5.46
CA GLU A 132 -5.52 14.38 6.22
C GLU A 132 -6.37 15.51 5.62
N VAL A 133 -7.51 15.13 5.06
CA VAL A 133 -8.52 15.99 4.43
C VAL A 133 -9.45 16.54 5.51
N ASP A 134 -9.77 17.83 5.44
CA ASP A 134 -10.52 18.50 6.50
C ASP A 134 -11.64 19.37 5.92
N GLN A 135 -12.89 19.05 6.28
CA GLN A 135 -14.09 19.77 5.82
C GLN A 135 -14.16 21.21 6.34
N THR A 136 -13.49 21.51 7.45
CA THR A 136 -13.57 22.82 8.12
C THR A 136 -12.64 23.86 7.50
N LYS A 137 -11.72 23.44 6.63
CA LYS A 137 -10.75 24.31 5.98
C LYS A 137 -11.35 25.09 4.81
N ASN A 138 -10.87 26.32 4.64
CA ASN A 138 -11.24 27.17 3.51
C ASN A 138 -10.73 26.61 2.18
N LYS A 139 -11.32 27.07 1.07
CA LYS A 139 -11.04 26.56 -0.28
C LYS A 139 -9.56 26.63 -0.71
N THR A 140 -8.76 27.51 -0.12
CA THR A 140 -7.35 27.72 -0.47
C THR A 140 -6.36 27.05 0.48
N GLU A 141 -6.85 26.45 1.58
CA GLU A 141 -5.98 25.85 2.58
C GLU A 141 -5.50 24.45 2.18
N HIS A 142 -4.25 24.15 2.53
CA HIS A 142 -3.60 22.89 2.21
C HIS A 142 -4.00 21.75 3.14
N ILE A 143 -3.97 20.53 2.60
CA ILE A 143 -4.06 19.30 3.37
C ILE A 143 -2.86 19.15 4.32
N LYS A 144 -3.06 18.51 5.47
CA LYS A 144 -1.97 18.19 6.39
C LYS A 144 -1.27 16.89 5.99
N TYR A 145 0.05 16.92 5.90
CA TYR A 145 0.87 15.73 5.69
C TYR A 145 1.16 15.02 7.02
N SER A 146 1.06 13.69 7.05
CA SER A 146 1.28 12.90 8.26
C SER A 146 2.10 11.64 7.99
N HIS A 147 2.99 11.34 8.93
CA HIS A 147 3.89 10.19 8.93
C HIS A 147 3.70 9.28 10.15
N LYS A 148 2.52 9.30 10.77
CA LYS A 148 2.29 8.53 12.00
C LYS A 148 2.51 7.04 11.76
N ARG A 149 3.65 6.52 12.23
CA ARG A 149 3.95 5.10 12.28
C ARG A 149 3.33 4.53 13.55
N LYS A 150 2.24 3.77 13.44
CA LYS A 150 1.71 2.94 14.54
C LYS A 150 2.33 1.54 14.49
N ASN A 151 3.66 1.45 14.50
CA ASN A 151 4.33 0.15 14.61
C ASN A 151 4.51 -0.18 16.09
N THR A 152 4.03 -1.35 16.49
CA THR A 152 4.22 -1.90 17.84
C THR A 152 5.40 -2.88 17.84
N GLU A 153 5.85 -3.30 19.02
CA GLU A 153 6.87 -4.36 19.15
C GLU A 153 6.44 -5.66 18.43
N SER A 154 5.14 -5.98 18.44
CA SER A 154 4.60 -7.15 17.74
C SER A 154 4.73 -7.02 16.22
N ASN A 155 4.63 -5.81 15.65
CA ASN A 155 4.86 -5.58 14.23
C ASN A 155 6.32 -5.86 13.84
N TYR A 156 7.28 -5.43 14.66
CA TYR A 156 8.69 -5.74 14.42
C TYR A 156 8.98 -7.24 14.56
N ALA A 157 8.42 -7.89 15.58
CA ALA A 157 8.57 -9.33 15.77
C ALA A 157 8.01 -10.12 14.57
N LEU A 158 6.83 -9.73 14.08
CA LEU A 158 6.21 -10.33 12.89
C LEU A 158 7.07 -10.11 11.64
N PHE A 159 7.56 -8.89 11.42
CA PHE A 159 8.46 -8.59 10.31
C PHE A 159 9.71 -9.48 10.33
N TRP A 160 10.35 -9.65 11.50
CA TRP A 160 11.54 -10.50 11.64
C TRP A 160 11.24 -11.99 11.41
N ARG A 161 10.10 -12.49 11.86
CA ARG A 161 9.64 -13.87 11.57
C ARG A 161 9.46 -14.08 10.07
N MET A 162 8.77 -13.16 9.39
CA MET A 162 8.59 -13.20 7.95
C MET A 162 9.93 -13.15 7.20
N LEU A 163 10.88 -12.34 7.67
CA LEU A 163 12.22 -12.25 7.07
C LEU A 163 13.04 -13.54 7.23
N LYS A 164 12.87 -14.25 8.34
CA LYS A 164 13.48 -15.57 8.58
C LYS A 164 12.82 -16.67 7.75
N GLY A 165 11.57 -16.47 7.31
CA GLY A 165 10.79 -17.46 6.57
C GLY A 165 9.81 -18.25 7.45
N ASP A 166 9.64 -17.84 8.71
CA ASP A 166 8.70 -18.45 9.64
C ASP A 166 7.27 -18.02 9.30
N ARG A 167 6.28 -18.88 9.55
CA ARG A 167 4.84 -18.55 9.44
C ARG A 167 4.33 -17.88 10.70
#